data_AF-A0A415U232-F1
#
_entry.id   AF-A0A415U232-F1
#
_cell.length_a   1.000
_cell.length_b   1.000
_cell.length_c   1.000
_cell.angle_alpha   90.00
_cell.angle_beta   90.00
_cell.angle_gamma   90.00
#
_symmetry.space_group_name_H-M   'P 1'
#
loop_
_entity.id
_entity.type
_entity.pdbx_description
1 polymer ?
#
loop_
_entity_poly.entity_id
_entity_poly.type
_entity_poly.pdbx_seq_one_letter_code
_entity_poly.pdbx_strand_id
1 'polypeptide(L)'
;MEEYKDISRGLKMLLDKAEEMGWNWETYIEPGSRRTYVEIGQSSPAGEDFSMTIDFDEENQADSFKDSLESYYEDFDIDEHIEMWIEAKRSGTSGVPSTRELVKDAEAIDGMILELSQALQKVNIPVLVGSYTPPDENGEGEKIVREFYGQGHIFKDEDAFYHRPDDPCYIPELSDTVYTRNSILQECNQQDDLAEEVFEALDWQHVSSLLEDWQRNGELDTCKECGKMFNCYGVTKCPYCGADYEGGDE
;
A
#
# COMPACT_ATOMS: atom_id res chain seq x y z
N MET A 1 -26.64 -0.37 -10.37
CA MET A 1 -25.20 -0.16 -10.33
C MET A 1 -24.99 1.34 -10.30
N GLU A 2 -24.22 1.82 -9.33
CA GLU A 2 -23.89 3.23 -9.14
C GLU A 2 -22.37 3.37 -9.13
N GLU A 3 -21.85 4.50 -9.61
CA GLU A 3 -20.42 4.81 -9.58
C GLU A 3 -19.94 4.85 -8.11
N TYR A 4 -18.92 4.08 -7.77
CA TYR A 4 -18.31 4.09 -6.44
C TYR A 4 -17.20 5.14 -6.38
N LYS A 5 -17.36 6.12 -5.48
CA LYS A 5 -16.48 7.31 -5.41
C LYS A 5 -15.50 7.31 -4.25
N ASP A 6 -15.72 6.45 -3.26
CA ASP A 6 -14.92 6.41 -2.03
C ASP A 6 -13.69 5.53 -2.20
N ILE A 7 -12.92 5.81 -3.26
CA ILE A 7 -11.75 5.02 -3.63
C ILE A 7 -10.62 5.34 -2.65
N SER A 8 -10.15 4.33 -1.93
CA SER A 8 -9.00 4.45 -1.04
C SER A 8 -7.75 4.85 -1.84
N ARG A 9 -6.82 5.53 -1.18
CA ARG A 9 -5.55 5.90 -1.79
C ARG A 9 -4.80 4.68 -2.38
N GLY A 10 -4.79 3.57 -1.64
CA GLY A 10 -4.14 2.33 -2.08
C GLY A 10 -4.74 1.78 -3.36
N LEU A 11 -6.08 1.66 -3.41
CA LEU A 11 -6.77 1.21 -4.62
C LEU A 11 -6.51 2.18 -5.79
N LYS A 12 -6.56 3.50 -5.54
CA LYS A 12 -6.27 4.50 -6.57
C LYS A 12 -4.87 4.35 -7.17
N MET A 13 -3.84 4.09 -6.36
CA MET A 13 -2.48 3.84 -6.86
C MET A 13 -2.39 2.60 -7.76
N LEU A 14 -3.14 1.54 -7.45
CA LEU A 14 -3.21 0.33 -8.29
C LEU A 14 -3.90 0.63 -9.63
N LEU A 15 -5.00 1.38 -9.58
CA LEU A 15 -5.77 1.75 -10.78
C LEU A 15 -4.99 2.71 -11.69
N ASP A 16 -4.22 3.65 -11.12
CA ASP A 16 -3.30 4.51 -11.86
C ASP A 16 -2.20 3.69 -12.54
N LYS A 17 -1.64 2.69 -11.83
CA LYS A 17 -0.66 1.77 -12.41
C LYS A 17 -1.24 0.96 -13.58
N ALA A 18 -2.50 0.52 -13.47
CA ALA A 18 -3.19 -0.18 -14.55
C ALA A 18 -3.42 0.73 -15.77
N GLU A 19 -3.81 1.99 -15.55
CA GLU A 19 -4.00 2.99 -16.60
C GLU A 19 -2.68 3.28 -17.36
N GLU A 20 -1.56 3.39 -16.66
CA GLU A 20 -0.23 3.50 -17.26
C GLU A 20 0.12 2.31 -18.17
N MET A 21 -0.44 1.13 -17.89
CA MET A 21 -0.24 -0.10 -18.66
C MET A 21 -1.24 -0.22 -19.83
N GLY A 22 -2.15 0.74 -20.00
CA GLY A 22 -3.12 0.77 -21.09
C GLY A 22 -4.49 0.17 -20.75
N TRP A 23 -4.73 -0.16 -19.48
CA TRP A 23 -6.03 -0.64 -19.01
C TRP A 23 -6.96 0.53 -18.71
N ASN A 24 -8.23 0.38 -19.05
CA ASN A 24 -9.28 1.32 -18.68
C ASN A 24 -10.05 0.72 -17.50
N TRP A 25 -10.56 1.56 -16.60
CA TRP A 25 -11.28 1.08 -15.42
C TRP A 25 -12.41 2.03 -15.02
N GLU A 26 -13.45 1.45 -14.43
CA GLU A 26 -14.56 2.15 -13.78
C GLU A 26 -14.95 1.42 -12.48
N THR A 27 -15.29 2.18 -11.44
CA THR A 27 -15.59 1.63 -10.11
C THR A 27 -17.09 1.69 -9.81
N TYR A 28 -17.61 0.62 -9.24
CA TYR A 28 -19.05 0.44 -9.06
C TYR A 28 -19.42 -0.13 -7.69
N ILE A 29 -20.63 0.22 -7.24
CA ILE A 29 -21.32 -0.39 -6.11
C ILE A 29 -22.72 -0.84 -6.53
N GLU A 30 -23.12 -2.02 -6.08
CA GLU A 30 -24.48 -2.52 -6.20
C GLU A 30 -25.32 -2.13 -4.98
N PRO A 31 -26.35 -1.27 -5.10
CA PRO A 31 -27.08 -0.74 -3.94
C PRO A 31 -27.76 -1.80 -3.06
N GLY A 32 -28.11 -2.96 -3.63
CA GLY A 32 -28.83 -4.02 -2.91
C GLY A 32 -27.92 -4.93 -2.08
N SER A 33 -26.79 -5.33 -2.64
CA SER A 33 -25.80 -6.23 -2.03
C SER A 33 -24.67 -5.50 -1.32
N ARG A 34 -24.48 -4.20 -1.62
CA ARG A 34 -23.25 -3.43 -1.34
C ARG A 34 -21.99 -4.06 -1.92
N ARG A 35 -22.12 -4.93 -2.94
CA ARG A 35 -20.97 -5.47 -3.65
C ARG A 35 -20.25 -4.34 -4.37
N THR A 36 -18.96 -4.21 -4.11
CA THR A 36 -18.05 -3.23 -4.73
C THR A 36 -17.09 -3.93 -5.68
N TYR A 37 -16.89 -3.36 -6.87
CA TYR A 37 -15.99 -3.91 -7.88
C TYR A 37 -15.46 -2.84 -8.82
N VAL A 38 -14.37 -3.19 -9.49
CA VAL A 38 -13.82 -2.48 -10.62
C VAL A 38 -14.17 -3.26 -11.89
N GLU A 39 -14.77 -2.60 -12.87
CA GLU A 39 -14.76 -3.09 -14.26
C GLU A 39 -13.47 -2.59 -14.91
N ILE A 40 -12.57 -3.50 -15.27
CA ILE A 40 -11.25 -3.18 -15.83
C ILE A 40 -11.06 -3.92 -17.16
N GLY A 41 -10.64 -3.21 -18.21
CA GLY A 41 -10.60 -3.77 -19.56
C GLY A 41 -9.58 -3.15 -20.50
N GLN A 42 -9.25 -3.89 -21.55
CA GLN A 42 -8.29 -3.51 -22.58
C GLN A 42 -8.66 -4.19 -23.92
N SER A 43 -8.08 -3.75 -25.03
CA SER A 43 -8.17 -4.44 -26.32
C SER A 43 -7.02 -5.45 -26.49
N SER A 44 -7.35 -6.66 -26.93
CA SER A 44 -6.40 -7.73 -27.27
C SER A 44 -5.66 -7.45 -28.59
N PRO A 45 -4.56 -8.17 -28.88
CA PRO A 45 -3.86 -8.06 -30.17
C PRO A 45 -4.70 -8.40 -31.41
N ALA A 46 -5.68 -9.30 -31.31
CA ALA A 46 -6.61 -9.57 -32.41
C ALA A 46 -7.78 -8.56 -32.50
N GLY A 47 -7.83 -7.60 -31.57
CA GLY A 47 -8.85 -6.54 -31.52
C GLY A 47 -10.13 -6.93 -30.79
N GLU A 48 -10.08 -7.93 -29.92
CA GLU A 48 -11.15 -8.20 -28.95
C GLU A 48 -11.10 -7.14 -27.85
N ASP A 49 -12.19 -6.39 -27.67
CA ASP A 49 -12.36 -5.56 -26.48
C ASP A 49 -12.91 -6.45 -25.36
N PHE A 50 -12.12 -6.63 -24.29
CA PHE A 50 -12.50 -7.47 -23.15
C PHE A 50 -12.44 -6.67 -21.84
N SER A 51 -13.32 -7.02 -20.89
CA SER A 51 -13.33 -6.45 -19.54
C SER A 51 -13.56 -7.54 -18.50
N MET A 52 -13.08 -7.28 -17.29
CA MET A 52 -13.14 -8.14 -16.12
C MET A 52 -13.84 -7.39 -15.00
N THR A 53 -14.66 -8.09 -14.21
CA THR A 53 -15.23 -7.55 -12.98
C THR A 53 -14.44 -8.08 -11.80
N ILE A 54 -13.66 -7.21 -11.16
CA ILE A 54 -12.81 -7.57 -10.02
C ILE A 54 -13.42 -6.97 -8.75
N ASP A 55 -13.87 -7.83 -7.84
CA ASP A 55 -14.43 -7.41 -6.56
C ASP A 55 -13.36 -6.83 -5.62
N PHE A 56 -13.81 -5.98 -4.70
CA PHE A 56 -13.00 -5.53 -3.57
C PHE A 56 -13.90 -5.27 -2.35
N ASP A 57 -13.32 -5.30 -1.17
CA ASP A 57 -13.96 -5.00 0.11
C ASP A 57 -13.87 -3.49 0.43
N GLU A 58 -14.96 -2.87 0.89
CA GLU A 58 -15.01 -1.42 1.16
C GLU A 58 -14.01 -0.96 2.23
N GLU A 59 -13.70 -1.81 3.22
CA GLU A 59 -12.81 -1.52 4.35
C GLU A 59 -11.35 -1.90 4.03
N ASN A 60 -11.12 -2.83 3.11
CA ASN A 60 -9.78 -3.27 2.69
C ASN A 60 -9.61 -3.29 1.17
N GLN A 61 -9.87 -2.16 0.51
CA GLN A 61 -10.04 -2.10 -0.94
C GLN A 61 -8.82 -2.57 -1.73
N ALA A 62 -7.61 -2.15 -1.34
CA ALA A 62 -6.41 -2.37 -2.17
C ALA A 62 -5.93 -3.83 -2.13
N ASP A 63 -5.87 -4.44 -0.94
CA ASP A 63 -5.44 -5.82 -0.80
C ASP A 63 -6.49 -6.79 -1.34
N SER A 64 -7.77 -6.59 -1.00
CA SER A 64 -8.84 -7.44 -1.52
C SER A 64 -9.01 -7.35 -3.04
N PHE A 65 -8.72 -6.20 -3.65
CA PHE A 65 -8.67 -6.05 -5.10
C PHE A 65 -7.53 -6.87 -5.72
N LYS A 66 -6.31 -6.82 -5.14
CA LYS A 66 -5.17 -7.63 -5.59
C LYS A 66 -5.49 -9.12 -5.51
N ASP A 67 -6.04 -9.57 -4.38
CA ASP A 67 -6.41 -10.97 -4.15
C ASP A 67 -7.48 -11.44 -5.14
N SER A 68 -8.49 -10.60 -5.41
CA SER A 68 -9.58 -10.90 -6.33
C SER A 68 -9.10 -10.93 -7.79
N LEU A 69 -8.16 -10.06 -8.17
CA LEU A 69 -7.55 -10.07 -9.50
C LEU A 69 -6.68 -11.32 -9.71
N GLU A 70 -5.91 -11.72 -8.70
CA GLU A 70 -5.13 -12.95 -8.75
C GLU A 70 -6.05 -14.18 -8.85
N SER A 71 -7.12 -14.23 -8.07
CA SER A 71 -8.13 -15.30 -8.16
C SER A 71 -8.79 -15.35 -9.53
N TYR A 72 -9.15 -14.19 -10.11
CA TYR A 72 -9.71 -14.11 -11.45
C TYR A 72 -8.74 -14.68 -12.50
N TYR A 73 -7.45 -14.34 -12.40
CA TYR A 73 -6.41 -14.88 -13.29
C TYR A 73 -6.29 -16.40 -13.16
N GLU A 74 -6.27 -16.94 -11.94
CA GLU A 74 -6.15 -18.40 -11.72
C GLU A 74 -7.35 -19.18 -12.28
N ASP A 75 -8.53 -18.56 -12.30
CA ASP A 75 -9.77 -19.14 -12.79
C ASP A 75 -10.00 -18.90 -14.31
N PHE A 76 -9.15 -18.12 -14.99
CA PHE A 76 -9.33 -17.82 -16.41
C PHE A 76 -9.11 -19.06 -17.28
N ASP A 77 -10.19 -19.59 -17.85
CA ASP A 77 -10.17 -20.75 -18.74
C ASP A 77 -10.08 -20.30 -20.22
N ILE A 78 -8.88 -20.48 -20.78
CA ILE A 78 -8.58 -20.19 -22.19
C ILE A 78 -9.51 -20.97 -23.13
N ASP A 79 -9.81 -22.24 -22.83
CA ASP A 79 -10.65 -23.08 -23.70
C ASP A 79 -12.11 -22.60 -23.66
N GLU A 80 -12.64 -22.25 -22.48
CA GLU A 80 -13.99 -21.69 -22.35
C GLU A 80 -14.13 -20.36 -23.09
N HIS A 81 -13.14 -19.47 -22.99
CA HIS A 81 -13.11 -18.19 -23.72
C HIS A 81 -13.12 -18.40 -25.24
N ILE A 82 -12.36 -19.38 -25.75
CA ILE A 82 -12.35 -19.74 -27.17
C ILE A 82 -13.70 -20.31 -27.61
N GLU A 83 -14.30 -21.19 -26.79
CA GLU A 83 -15.58 -21.83 -27.10
C GLU A 83 -16.70 -20.80 -27.25
N MET A 84 -16.77 -19.80 -26.37
CA MET A 84 -17.71 -18.68 -26.48
C MET A 84 -17.67 -18.03 -27.86
N TRP A 85 -16.48 -17.70 -28.38
CA TRP A 85 -16.33 -17.07 -29.70
C TRP A 85 -16.64 -18.02 -30.86
N ILE A 86 -16.33 -19.31 -30.75
CA ILE A 86 -16.72 -20.32 -31.74
C ILE A 86 -18.25 -20.40 -31.83
N GLU A 87 -18.96 -20.39 -30.70
CA GLU A 87 -20.42 -20.39 -30.67
C GLU A 87 -21.02 -19.11 -31.24
N ALA A 88 -20.45 -17.95 -30.90
CA ALA A 88 -20.85 -16.66 -31.48
C ALA A 88 -20.70 -16.66 -33.01
N LYS A 89 -19.58 -17.19 -33.53
CA LYS A 89 -19.33 -17.32 -34.97
C LYS A 89 -20.36 -18.23 -35.65
N ARG A 90 -20.70 -19.36 -35.03
CA ARG A 90 -21.74 -20.28 -35.54
C ARG A 90 -23.13 -19.63 -35.52
N SER A 91 -23.37 -18.73 -34.57
CA SER A 91 -24.61 -17.97 -34.42
C SER A 91 -24.71 -16.76 -35.35
N GLY A 92 -23.68 -16.50 -36.16
CA GLY A 92 -23.69 -15.47 -37.21
C GLY A 92 -23.01 -14.15 -36.83
N THR A 93 -22.31 -14.08 -35.68
CA THR A 93 -21.49 -12.92 -35.33
C THR A 93 -20.42 -12.70 -36.40
N SER A 94 -20.44 -11.52 -37.01
CA SER A 94 -19.49 -11.16 -38.09
C SER A 94 -18.17 -10.68 -37.50
N GLY A 95 -17.07 -10.94 -38.20
CA GLY A 95 -15.73 -10.49 -37.77
C GLY A 95 -15.00 -11.46 -36.84
N VAL A 96 -15.63 -12.56 -36.40
CA VAL A 96 -14.96 -13.54 -35.53
C VAL A 96 -13.79 -14.22 -36.27
N PRO A 97 -12.55 -14.16 -35.75
CA PRO A 97 -11.36 -14.74 -36.36
C PRO A 97 -11.42 -16.27 -36.60
N SER A 98 -10.41 -16.81 -37.26
CA SER A 98 -10.25 -18.27 -37.35
C SER A 98 -9.95 -18.89 -35.98
N THR A 99 -10.25 -20.18 -35.78
CA THR A 99 -9.96 -20.85 -34.50
C THR A 99 -8.50 -20.73 -34.08
N ARG A 100 -7.56 -20.77 -35.03
CA ARG A 100 -6.14 -20.59 -34.73
C ARG A 100 -5.81 -19.17 -34.24
N GLU A 101 -6.52 -18.17 -34.72
CA GLU A 101 -6.37 -16.79 -34.24
C GLU A 101 -7.02 -16.61 -32.87
N LEU A 102 -8.19 -17.21 -32.64
CA LEU A 102 -8.84 -17.23 -31.32
C LEU A 102 -7.95 -17.85 -30.24
N VAL A 103 -7.31 -19.00 -30.52
CA VAL A 103 -6.37 -19.63 -29.57
C VAL A 103 -5.24 -18.68 -29.20
N LYS A 104 -4.60 -18.06 -30.20
CA LYS A 104 -3.49 -17.13 -29.96
C LYS A 104 -3.92 -15.89 -29.19
N ASP A 105 -5.14 -15.42 -29.42
CA ASP A 105 -5.64 -14.22 -28.77
C ASP A 105 -6.03 -14.50 -27.33
N ALA A 106 -6.68 -15.64 -27.06
CA ALA A 106 -6.99 -16.08 -25.70
C ALA A 106 -5.70 -16.32 -24.88
N GLU A 107 -4.67 -16.95 -25.46
CA GLU A 107 -3.33 -17.05 -24.83
C GLU A 107 -2.68 -15.68 -24.59
N ALA A 108 -2.94 -14.69 -25.46
CA ALA A 108 -2.43 -13.34 -25.27
C ALA A 108 -3.19 -12.60 -24.16
N ILE A 109 -4.51 -12.75 -24.08
CA ILE A 109 -5.35 -12.18 -23.02
C ILE A 109 -4.92 -12.76 -21.66
N ASP A 110 -4.75 -14.08 -21.55
CA ASP A 110 -4.21 -14.74 -20.35
C ASP A 110 -2.88 -14.10 -19.89
N GLY A 111 -1.95 -13.93 -20.83
CA GLY A 111 -0.67 -13.26 -20.57
C GLY A 111 -0.79 -11.79 -20.15
N MET A 112 -1.75 -11.04 -20.72
CA MET A 112 -2.03 -9.65 -20.35
C MET A 112 -2.56 -9.55 -18.92
N ILE A 113 -3.49 -10.45 -18.54
CA ILE A 113 -4.05 -10.50 -17.18
C ILE A 113 -2.95 -10.87 -16.17
N LEU A 114 -2.10 -11.85 -16.50
CA LEU A 114 -0.94 -12.21 -15.68
C LEU A 114 0.01 -11.03 -15.48
N GLU A 115 0.33 -10.30 -16.55
CA GLU A 115 1.21 -9.13 -16.49
C GLU A 115 0.63 -8.03 -15.60
N LEU A 116 -0.67 -7.74 -15.74
CA LEU A 116 -1.39 -6.81 -14.87
C LEU A 116 -1.31 -7.26 -13.41
N SER A 117 -1.72 -8.49 -13.10
CA SER A 117 -1.72 -9.04 -11.75
C SER A 117 -0.34 -8.93 -11.08
N GLN A 118 0.72 -9.38 -11.78
CA GLN A 118 2.09 -9.31 -11.26
C GLN A 118 2.61 -7.89 -11.08
N ALA A 119 2.22 -6.96 -11.97
CA ALA A 119 2.61 -5.56 -11.86
C ALA A 119 1.96 -4.90 -10.64
N LEU A 120 0.66 -5.13 -10.44
CA LEU A 120 -0.09 -4.58 -9.31
C LEU A 120 0.35 -5.18 -7.97
N GLN A 121 0.69 -6.47 -7.92
CA GLN A 121 1.26 -7.08 -6.71
C GLN A 121 2.57 -6.41 -6.25
N LYS A 122 3.37 -5.89 -7.20
CA LYS A 122 4.64 -5.18 -6.90
C LYS A 122 4.45 -3.72 -6.51
N VAL A 123 3.25 -3.17 -6.59
CA VAL A 123 2.99 -1.79 -6.15
C VAL A 123 3.06 -1.76 -4.63
N ASN A 124 4.06 -1.04 -4.11
CA ASN A 124 4.15 -0.72 -2.70
C ASN A 124 3.08 0.34 -2.37
N ILE A 125 2.13 -0.04 -1.53
CA ILE A 125 1.08 0.86 -1.05
C ILE A 125 1.58 1.42 0.27
N PRO A 126 1.81 2.75 0.37
CA PRO A 126 2.26 3.34 1.62
C PRO A 126 1.26 3.07 2.74
N VAL A 127 1.76 2.72 3.92
CA VAL A 127 0.92 2.48 5.10
C VAL A 127 0.20 3.78 5.47
N LEU A 128 -1.13 3.72 5.50
CA LEU A 128 -2.00 4.75 6.04
C LEU A 128 -2.94 4.11 7.06
N VAL A 129 -2.88 4.56 8.30
CA VAL A 129 -3.71 4.09 9.42
C VAL A 129 -4.45 5.29 9.99
N GLY A 130 -5.78 5.22 10.04
CA GLY A 130 -6.61 6.32 10.52
C GLY A 130 -6.58 7.56 9.61
N SER A 131 -7.00 8.70 10.16
CA SER A 131 -6.94 9.99 9.46
C SER A 131 -6.73 11.15 10.42
N TYR A 132 -6.05 12.19 9.94
CA TYR A 132 -5.84 13.43 10.68
C TYR A 132 -6.29 14.64 9.86
N THR A 133 -7.08 15.50 10.48
CA THR A 133 -7.43 16.82 9.96
C THR A 133 -6.84 17.86 10.91
N PRO A 134 -5.88 18.69 10.46
CA PRO A 134 -5.31 19.73 11.30
C PRO A 134 -6.35 20.81 11.63
N PRO A 135 -6.17 21.54 12.74
CA PRO A 135 -7.03 22.69 13.05
C PRO A 135 -6.90 23.79 11.99
N ASP A 136 -7.94 24.60 11.86
CA ASP A 136 -7.94 25.81 11.05
C ASP A 136 -7.07 26.93 11.65
N GLU A 137 -7.03 28.09 10.98
CA GLU A 137 -6.24 29.25 11.42
C GLU A 137 -6.64 29.80 12.80
N ASN A 138 -7.84 29.46 13.30
CA ASN A 138 -8.35 29.85 14.60
C ASN A 138 -8.15 28.76 15.67
N GLY A 139 -7.57 27.61 15.30
CA GLY A 139 -7.38 26.47 16.19
C GLY A 139 -8.61 25.57 16.31
N GLU A 140 -9.61 25.72 15.44
CA GLU A 140 -10.85 24.93 15.49
C GLU A 140 -10.85 23.80 14.44
N GLY A 141 -11.68 22.78 14.64
CA GLY A 141 -11.94 21.75 13.62
C GLY A 141 -10.90 20.62 13.54
N GLU A 142 -9.96 20.52 14.47
CA GLU A 142 -9.05 19.38 14.55
C GLU A 142 -9.83 18.06 14.71
N LYS A 143 -9.44 17.05 13.93
CA LYS A 143 -10.02 15.71 14.01
C LYS A 143 -8.94 14.66 13.92
N ILE A 144 -8.88 13.79 14.93
CA ILE A 144 -8.00 12.63 14.96
C ILE A 144 -8.89 11.38 14.91
N VAL A 145 -8.69 10.56 13.88
CA VAL A 145 -9.28 9.22 13.75
C VAL A 145 -8.13 8.23 13.84
N ARG A 146 -8.19 7.36 14.85
CA ARG A 146 -7.18 6.32 15.09
C ARG A 146 -7.74 4.96 14.71
N GLU A 147 -6.89 4.10 14.17
CA GLU A 147 -7.23 2.73 13.79
C GLU A 147 -6.17 1.75 14.29
N PHE A 148 -6.54 0.48 14.40
CA PHE A 148 -5.67 -0.55 14.96
C PHE A 148 -4.45 -0.81 14.07
N TYR A 149 -3.25 -0.77 14.64
CA TYR A 149 -2.00 -1.13 13.98
C TYR A 149 -1.03 -1.69 15.02
N GLY A 150 -0.46 -2.87 14.74
CA GLY A 150 0.46 -3.55 15.65
C GLY A 150 -0.17 -3.84 17.02
N GLN A 151 0.10 -2.98 18.00
CA GLN A 151 -0.32 -3.17 19.39
C GLN A 151 -1.36 -2.16 19.89
N GLY A 152 -1.64 -1.08 19.16
CA GLY A 152 -2.54 -0.03 19.61
C GLY A 152 -3.42 0.57 18.52
N HIS A 153 -4.08 1.68 18.84
CA HIS A 153 -4.85 2.47 17.87
C HIS A 153 -4.14 3.79 17.61
N ILE A 154 -3.70 4.03 16.38
CA ILE A 154 -2.85 5.19 16.04
C ILE A 154 -3.36 5.92 14.80
N PHE A 155 -2.78 7.09 14.53
CA PHE A 155 -2.69 7.60 13.16
C PHE A 155 -1.26 7.40 12.65
N LYS A 156 -1.10 6.94 11.40
CA LYS A 156 0.20 6.76 10.75
C LYS A 156 0.08 6.99 9.25
N ASP A 157 0.92 7.82 8.67
CA ASP A 157 0.98 8.09 7.23
C ASP A 157 2.44 8.00 6.76
N GLU A 158 2.77 6.88 6.16
CA GLU A 158 4.11 6.58 5.64
C GLU A 158 4.51 7.53 4.51
N ASP A 159 3.57 7.92 3.67
CA ASP A 159 3.87 8.79 2.56
C ASP A 159 4.09 10.24 3.01
N ALA A 160 3.40 10.69 4.06
CA ALA A 160 3.75 11.94 4.74
C ALA A 160 5.18 11.87 5.27
N PHE A 161 5.53 10.77 5.97
CA PHE A 161 6.86 10.58 6.54
C PHE A 161 8.00 10.63 5.50
N TYR A 162 7.83 10.03 4.32
CA TYR A 162 8.89 9.99 3.30
C TYR A 162 8.89 11.18 2.32
N HIS A 163 7.74 11.78 2.02
CA HIS A 163 7.62 12.75 0.94
C HIS A 163 7.14 14.14 1.36
N ARG A 164 6.60 14.30 2.57
CA ARG A 164 6.09 15.57 3.11
C ARG A 164 6.58 15.76 4.55
N PRO A 165 7.86 16.13 4.76
CA PRO A 165 8.49 16.05 6.09
C PRO A 165 7.92 17.00 7.15
N ASP A 166 7.17 18.02 6.72
CA ASP A 166 6.46 18.97 7.58
C ASP A 166 5.01 18.57 7.86
N ASP A 167 4.48 17.60 7.12
CA ASP A 167 3.13 17.10 7.34
C ASP A 167 3.10 16.12 8.53
N PRO A 168 1.98 16.09 9.28
CA PRO A 168 1.70 15.05 10.27
C PRO A 168 1.81 13.65 9.66
N CYS A 169 2.61 12.79 10.28
CA CYS A 169 2.84 11.42 9.86
C CYS A 169 2.55 10.38 10.94
N TYR A 170 2.43 10.78 12.21
CA TYR A 170 2.14 9.86 13.30
C TYR A 170 1.46 10.56 14.49
N ILE A 171 0.47 9.90 15.11
CA ILE A 171 -0.14 10.29 16.39
C ILE A 171 -0.33 9.02 17.24
N PRO A 172 0.24 8.94 18.45
CA PRO A 172 0.12 7.76 19.32
C PRO A 172 -1.29 7.58 19.89
N GLU A 173 -1.55 6.42 20.50
CA GLU A 173 -2.89 6.05 20.97
C GLU A 173 -3.38 6.92 22.13
N LEU A 174 -2.51 7.09 23.13
CA LEU A 174 -2.88 7.69 24.42
C LEU A 174 -2.54 9.18 24.52
N SER A 175 -2.23 9.84 23.39
CA SER A 175 -1.85 11.24 23.34
C SER A 175 -2.19 11.87 21.99
N ASP A 176 -2.53 13.15 22.00
CA ASP A 176 -2.81 13.95 20.80
C ASP A 176 -1.54 14.65 20.26
N THR A 177 -0.35 14.18 20.66
CA THR A 177 0.92 14.71 20.15
C THR A 177 1.07 14.37 18.67
N VAL A 178 1.23 15.40 17.84
CA VAL A 178 1.39 15.26 16.40
C VAL A 178 2.86 15.20 16.04
N TYR A 179 3.26 14.11 15.40
CA TYR A 179 4.62 13.92 14.89
C TYR A 179 4.69 14.18 13.40
N THR A 180 5.73 14.88 12.98
CA THR A 180 6.16 15.02 11.58
C THR A 180 7.48 14.28 11.40
N ARG A 181 7.92 14.03 10.15
CA ARG A 181 9.26 13.45 9.93
C ARG A 181 10.33 14.28 10.65
N ASN A 182 10.22 15.60 10.57
CA ASN A 182 11.18 16.52 11.18
C ASN A 182 11.21 16.43 12.71
N SER A 183 10.08 16.22 13.38
CA SER A 183 10.08 16.03 14.85
C SER A 183 10.64 14.66 15.26
N ILE A 184 10.35 13.60 14.48
CA ILE A 184 10.93 12.27 14.70
C ILE A 184 12.45 12.30 14.51
N LEU A 185 12.94 12.93 13.44
CA LEU A 185 14.36 13.13 13.18
C LEU A 185 15.06 13.85 14.34
N GLN A 186 14.41 14.88 14.91
CA GLN A 186 14.94 15.59 16.06
C GLN A 186 15.13 14.67 17.28
N GLU A 187 14.17 13.80 17.57
CA GLU A 187 14.30 12.81 18.64
C GLU A 187 15.35 11.74 18.31
N CYS A 188 15.57 11.45 17.03
CA CYS A 188 16.57 10.51 16.52
C CYS A 188 17.97 11.12 16.34
N ASN A 189 18.31 12.24 17.00
CA ASN A 189 19.59 12.95 16.84
C ASN A 189 19.94 13.29 15.37
N GLN A 190 18.93 13.62 14.56
CA GLN A 190 19.06 13.93 13.13
C GLN A 190 19.67 12.80 12.31
N GLN A 191 19.40 11.55 12.70
CA GLN A 191 19.84 10.35 11.98
C GLN A 191 18.67 9.79 11.16
N ASP A 192 18.73 9.93 9.84
CA ASP A 192 17.69 9.44 8.93
C ASP A 192 17.48 7.92 9.03
N ASP A 193 18.57 7.15 9.09
CA ASP A 193 18.53 5.69 9.23
C ASP A 193 17.76 5.25 10.48
N LEU A 194 18.07 5.87 11.62
CA LEU A 194 17.37 5.59 12.87
C LEU A 194 15.93 6.09 12.85
N ALA A 195 15.65 7.26 12.26
CA ALA A 195 14.29 7.80 12.19
C ALA A 195 13.36 6.91 11.35
N GLU A 196 13.88 6.30 10.29
CA GLU A 196 13.16 5.32 9.48
C GLU A 196 12.84 4.06 10.29
N GLU A 197 13.84 3.45 10.94
CA GLU A 197 13.64 2.29 11.82
C GLU A 197 12.63 2.57 12.95
N VAL A 198 12.74 3.73 13.57
CA VAL A 198 11.81 4.19 14.62
C VAL A 198 10.41 4.34 14.06
N PHE A 199 10.24 5.05 12.93
CA PHE A 199 8.93 5.27 12.34
C PHE A 199 8.26 3.95 11.98
N GLU A 200 8.98 3.00 11.38
CA GLU A 200 8.47 1.66 11.07
C GLU A 200 7.96 0.94 12.33
N ALA A 201 8.71 1.01 13.43
CA ALA A 201 8.39 0.32 14.68
C ALA A 201 7.31 0.98 15.56
N LEU A 202 6.94 2.24 15.30
CA LEU A 202 5.87 2.92 16.04
C LEU A 202 4.50 2.26 15.82
N ASP A 203 3.87 1.82 16.91
CA ASP A 203 2.60 1.09 16.85
C ASP A 203 1.58 1.45 17.95
N TRP A 204 1.93 2.24 18.97
CA TRP A 204 0.98 2.81 19.95
C TRP A 204 1.55 3.95 20.83
N GLN A 205 2.87 3.95 21.01
CA GLN A 205 3.68 4.71 21.96
C GLN A 205 4.25 6.02 21.37
N HIS A 206 4.76 6.89 22.24
CA HIS A 206 5.58 8.04 21.83
C HIS A 206 6.94 7.60 21.29
N VAL A 207 7.53 8.43 20.41
CA VAL A 207 8.88 8.23 19.84
C VAL A 207 9.92 8.08 20.95
N SER A 208 9.93 9.02 21.91
CA SER A 208 10.83 8.96 23.06
C SER A 208 10.67 7.69 23.89
N SER A 209 9.43 7.21 24.08
CA SER A 209 9.16 5.98 24.83
C SER A 209 9.70 4.75 24.11
N LEU A 210 9.59 4.68 22.78
CA LEU A 210 10.16 3.61 21.98
C LEU A 210 11.70 3.61 22.06
N LEU A 211 12.32 4.77 21.93
CA LEU A 211 13.78 4.92 22.05
C LEU A 211 14.29 4.52 23.45
N GLU A 212 13.59 4.94 24.50
CA GLU A 212 13.90 4.54 25.88
C GLU A 212 13.77 3.02 26.09
N ASP A 213 12.76 2.39 25.47
CA ASP A 213 12.57 0.95 25.54
C ASP A 213 13.71 0.19 24.85
N TRP A 214 14.11 0.61 23.65
CA TRP A 214 15.25 0.03 22.94
C TRP A 214 16.57 0.21 23.73
N GLN A 215 16.75 1.36 24.38
CA GLN A 215 17.90 1.59 25.25
C GLN A 215 17.90 0.66 26.46
N ARG A 216 16.77 0.56 27.16
CA ARG A 216 16.61 -0.31 28.34
C ARG A 216 16.80 -1.78 28.01
N ASN A 217 16.42 -2.21 26.80
CA ASN A 217 16.58 -3.58 26.35
C ASN A 217 17.99 -3.88 25.81
N GLY A 218 18.89 -2.90 25.78
CA GLY A 218 20.25 -3.06 25.24
C GLY A 218 20.28 -3.25 23.73
N GLU A 219 19.29 -2.69 23.03
CA GLU A 219 19.17 -2.72 21.57
C GLU A 219 19.75 -1.44 20.95
N LEU A 220 19.64 -0.30 21.65
CA LEU A 220 20.13 1.01 21.20
C LEU A 220 21.01 1.65 22.27
N ASP A 221 22.09 2.34 21.87
CA ASP A 221 22.86 3.19 22.79
C ASP A 221 23.42 4.42 22.06
N THR A 222 23.84 5.42 22.83
CA THR A 222 24.45 6.66 22.35
C THR A 222 25.96 6.63 22.54
N CYS A 223 26.70 6.80 21.45
CA CYS A 223 28.16 6.89 21.52
C CYS A 223 28.60 8.15 22.29
N LYS A 224 29.33 7.96 23.40
CA LYS A 224 29.86 9.06 24.24
C LYS A 224 30.83 9.99 23.48
N GLU A 225 31.47 9.52 22.41
CA GLU A 225 32.46 10.30 21.63
C GLU A 225 31.83 11.12 20.51
N CYS A 226 30.88 10.54 19.74
CA CYS A 226 30.29 11.23 18.58
C CYS A 226 28.83 11.63 18.75
N GLY A 227 28.17 11.23 19.84
CA GLY A 227 26.78 11.52 20.12
C GLY A 227 25.77 10.76 19.26
N LYS A 228 26.23 9.93 18.32
CA LYS A 228 25.35 9.13 17.47
C LYS A 228 24.74 7.96 18.24
N MET A 229 23.45 7.75 18.03
CA MET A 229 22.74 6.55 18.47
C MET A 229 22.98 5.42 17.49
N PHE A 230 23.17 4.20 17.97
CA PHE A 230 23.42 3.03 17.12
C PHE A 230 22.86 1.77 17.76
N ASN A 231 22.49 0.79 16.91
CA ASN A 231 22.14 -0.54 17.39
C ASN A 231 23.36 -1.16 18.08
N CYS A 232 23.25 -1.39 19.38
CA CYS A 232 24.37 -1.80 20.22
C CYS A 232 24.44 -3.32 20.46
N TYR A 233 23.52 -4.08 19.86
CA TYR A 233 23.48 -5.54 20.04
C TYR A 233 24.74 -6.20 19.49
N GLY A 234 25.56 -6.77 20.39
CA GLY A 234 26.74 -7.55 20.04
C GLY A 234 27.91 -6.75 19.44
N VAL A 235 27.90 -5.42 19.53
CA VAL A 235 29.00 -4.58 19.03
C VAL A 235 29.96 -4.18 20.15
N THR A 236 31.24 -4.03 19.84
CA THR A 236 32.28 -3.57 20.79
C THR A 236 32.91 -2.24 20.38
N LYS A 237 32.44 -1.64 19.28
CA LYS A 237 32.90 -0.35 18.76
C LYS A 237 31.71 0.39 18.15
N CYS A 238 31.71 1.72 18.26
CA CYS A 238 30.74 2.57 17.58
C CYS A 238 30.89 2.42 16.05
N PRO A 239 29.82 2.12 15.29
CA PRO A 239 29.90 1.93 13.84
C PRO A 239 30.21 3.21 13.08
N TYR A 240 29.99 4.38 13.69
CA TYR A 240 30.17 5.66 13.01
C TYR A 240 31.56 6.28 13.22
N CYS A 241 32.17 6.14 14.40
CA CYS A 241 33.47 6.75 14.70
C CYS A 241 34.57 5.75 15.10
N GLY A 242 34.24 4.48 15.34
CA GLY A 242 35.19 3.43 15.71
C GLY A 242 35.69 3.47 17.15
N ALA A 243 35.15 4.36 17.99
CA ALA A 243 35.44 4.40 19.42
C ALA A 243 35.05 3.06 20.08
N ASP A 244 35.83 2.62 21.06
CA ASP A 244 35.52 1.42 21.82
C ASP A 244 34.21 1.61 22.59
N TYR A 245 33.41 0.55 22.64
CA TYR A 245 32.11 0.52 23.29
C TYR A 245 32.06 -0.68 24.23
N GLU A 246 31.82 -0.42 25.52
CA GLU A 246 31.83 -1.42 26.58
C GLU A 246 30.42 -1.82 27.05
N GLY A 247 29.36 -1.33 26.38
CA GLY A 247 27.97 -1.47 26.83
C GLY A 247 27.50 -0.27 27.65
N GLY A 248 26.20 0.02 27.59
CA GLY A 248 25.56 1.01 28.45
C GLY A 248 25.57 0.54 29.91
N ASP A 249 25.93 1.44 30.83
CA ASP A 249 25.89 1.17 32.27
C ASP A 249 24.43 0.86 32.70
N GLU A 250 24.21 -0.30 33.34
CA GLU A 250 22.92 -0.68 33.97
C GLU A 250 22.37 0.39 34.92
#